data_AF-A0A538RWK0-F1
#
_entry.id   AF-A0A538RWK0-F1
#
_cell.length_a   1.000
_cell.length_b   1.000
_cell.length_c   1.000
_cell.angle_alpha   90.00
_cell.angle_beta   90.00
_cell.angle_gamma   90.00
#
_symmetry.space_group_name_H-M   'P 1'
#
loop_
_entity.id
_entity.type
_entity.pdbx_description
1 polymer ?
#
loop_
_entity_poly.entity_id
_entity_poly.type
_entity_poly.pdbx_seq_one_letter_code
_entity_poly.pdbx_strand_id
1 'polypeptide(L)'
;MNSNSDAIGALTVNSATVTTGAGTLILGGNLTDSGASSISGQLSLGSATRTITANSGDVLTINATIIGGVGLIKTGYGQLLLTAANTYSGTTTLSRGILALGNNNALGTGAFVAAGGTLRGSGATGITLLNPVTLAGNLIIAGSTDLTFNGTTTLTGSRTLTMSGTGLTTFAASIGESGGSFSLTEAGTGRLVLQAADTFSGGMVLSAGTLVLGNSSALGTGTASLKGGTLTGNGAALVLPNALTLGGNFTIGGTSNLTFMGPATLTGSRTVTVTNTGLTMLGGAIGQSIAGLGLIKAGAGTLVLSGTNTYTGATTVSAGTLLVNGSQTGSAVTVKSGATLGGSGTTGAVTVQSGGTLLPGSSGQTAILATGNLTLSSGSTYSALLSGPNPGAGGYSQVAVTGTVTLTGSTLSLAVTPAFTPTVGESFVLISNDGVDAVVGTFTGLAQNATFSAGGMTFQINYQGGDGNDVVVTRIA
;
A
#
# COMPACT_ATOMS: atom_id res chain seq x y z
N MET A 1 -50.48 18.23 -1.74
CA MET A 1 -51.60 17.37 -2.21
C MET A 1 -52.70 17.20 -1.15
N ASN A 2 -52.86 18.12 -0.19
CA ASN A 2 -53.91 18.08 0.85
C ASN A 2 -54.09 16.70 1.53
N SER A 3 -53.01 15.93 1.70
CA SER A 3 -53.02 14.57 2.27
C SER A 3 -53.73 13.48 1.44
N ASN A 4 -54.06 13.74 0.16
CA ASN A 4 -54.61 12.74 -0.76
C ASN A 4 -53.51 12.03 -1.57
N SER A 5 -53.83 10.84 -2.06
CA SER A 5 -52.99 10.11 -3.02
C SER A 5 -53.42 10.41 -4.45
N ASP A 6 -52.53 10.99 -5.26
CA ASP A 6 -52.81 11.27 -6.67
C ASP A 6 -51.75 10.63 -7.57
N ALA A 7 -52.21 10.08 -8.70
CA ALA A 7 -51.36 9.63 -9.78
C ALA A 7 -51.22 10.74 -10.82
N ILE A 8 -49.98 11.08 -11.16
CA ILE A 8 -49.66 12.09 -12.17
C ILE A 8 -48.85 11.48 -13.31
N GLY A 9 -48.82 12.13 -14.47
CA GLY A 9 -47.95 11.75 -15.58
C GLY A 9 -46.48 12.05 -15.29
N ALA A 10 -45.79 12.67 -16.26
CA ALA A 10 -44.46 13.23 -16.00
C ALA A 10 -44.56 14.44 -15.07
N LEU A 11 -43.58 14.59 -14.18
CA LEU A 11 -43.49 15.72 -13.25
C LEU A 11 -42.26 16.56 -13.60
N THR A 12 -42.45 17.87 -13.76
CA THR A 12 -41.35 18.83 -13.75
C THR A 12 -41.49 19.72 -12.52
N VAL A 13 -40.44 19.83 -11.73
CA VAL A 13 -40.32 20.76 -10.60
C VAL A 13 -39.29 21.84 -10.94
N ASN A 14 -39.58 23.08 -10.61
CA ASN A 14 -38.69 24.22 -10.82
C ASN A 14 -38.68 25.07 -9.56
N SER A 15 -37.60 24.99 -8.79
CA SER A 15 -37.44 25.76 -7.55
C SER A 15 -38.64 25.65 -6.61
N ALA A 16 -39.24 24.45 -6.56
CA ALA A 16 -40.53 24.22 -5.96
C ALA A 16 -40.49 23.13 -4.87
N THR A 17 -41.41 23.24 -3.92
CA THR A 17 -41.61 22.25 -2.86
C THR A 17 -42.92 21.50 -3.09
N VAL A 18 -42.84 20.18 -3.18
CA VAL A 18 -43.99 19.28 -3.23
C VAL A 18 -44.13 18.58 -1.88
N THR A 19 -45.30 18.70 -1.26
CA THR A 19 -45.61 18.04 0.02
C THR A 19 -46.87 17.21 -0.13
N THR A 20 -46.76 15.90 0.12
CA THR A 20 -47.90 14.98 0.03
C THR A 20 -48.66 14.84 1.34
N GLY A 21 -48.06 15.21 2.48
CA GLY A 21 -48.68 15.00 3.80
C GLY A 21 -48.81 13.51 4.09
N ALA A 22 -50.00 13.05 4.48
CA ALA A 22 -50.30 11.63 4.68
C ALA A 22 -50.56 10.86 3.37
N GLY A 23 -50.77 11.58 2.26
CA GLY A 23 -51.06 10.99 0.96
C GLY A 23 -49.80 10.58 0.19
N THR A 24 -50.00 9.93 -0.95
CA THR A 24 -48.93 9.41 -1.82
C THR A 24 -48.90 10.16 -3.17
N LEU A 25 -47.75 10.71 -3.55
CA LEU A 25 -47.52 11.11 -4.93
C LEU A 25 -47.16 9.87 -5.75
N ILE A 26 -47.97 9.48 -6.73
CA ILE A 26 -47.72 8.30 -7.58
C ILE A 26 -47.25 8.77 -8.96
N LEU A 27 -46.03 8.39 -9.35
CA LEU A 27 -45.47 8.74 -10.65
C LEU A 27 -45.92 7.75 -11.75
N GLY A 28 -46.67 8.27 -12.71
CA GLY A 28 -46.97 7.62 -13.99
C GLY A 28 -45.91 7.91 -15.07
N GLY A 29 -45.07 8.93 -14.89
CA GLY A 29 -43.99 9.33 -15.81
C GLY A 29 -42.70 9.74 -15.08
N ASN A 30 -41.72 10.23 -15.85
CA ASN A 30 -40.41 10.64 -15.32
C ASN A 30 -40.48 11.95 -14.52
N LEU A 31 -39.49 12.18 -13.67
CA LEU A 31 -39.31 13.39 -12.88
C LEU A 31 -38.14 14.22 -13.41
N THR A 32 -38.35 15.50 -13.68
CA THR A 32 -37.29 16.45 -14.04
C THR A 32 -37.28 17.61 -13.05
N ASP A 33 -36.10 17.95 -12.55
CA ASP A 33 -35.83 19.13 -11.74
C ASP A 33 -35.08 20.18 -12.57
N SER A 34 -35.48 21.44 -12.39
CA SER A 34 -34.99 22.63 -13.08
C SER A 34 -34.73 23.78 -12.11
N GLY A 35 -34.24 23.47 -10.90
CA GLY A 35 -33.82 24.45 -9.90
C GLY A 35 -33.44 23.82 -8.57
N ALA A 36 -33.67 24.54 -7.46
CA ALA A 36 -33.54 23.98 -6.12
C ALA A 36 -34.92 23.49 -5.63
N SER A 37 -35.25 22.23 -5.91
CA SER A 37 -36.59 21.68 -5.61
C SER A 37 -36.56 20.65 -4.48
N SER A 38 -37.72 20.44 -3.85
CA SER A 38 -37.88 19.39 -2.84
C SER A 38 -39.20 18.62 -2.92
N ILE A 39 -39.17 17.34 -2.55
CA ILE A 39 -40.36 16.47 -2.46
C ILE A 39 -40.38 15.74 -1.12
N SER A 40 -41.42 15.98 -0.32
CA SER A 40 -41.62 15.44 1.03
C SER A 40 -42.92 14.64 1.18
N GLY A 41 -42.94 13.72 2.16
CA GLY A 41 -44.08 12.82 2.42
C GLY A 41 -43.83 11.41 1.88
N GLN A 42 -44.70 10.90 1.00
CA GLN A 42 -44.56 9.57 0.39
C GLN A 42 -44.59 9.68 -1.14
N LEU A 43 -43.63 9.03 -1.80
CA LEU A 43 -43.45 9.02 -3.25
C LEU A 43 -43.49 7.57 -3.76
N SER A 44 -44.45 7.23 -4.60
CA SER A 44 -44.50 5.94 -5.30
C SER A 44 -43.95 6.08 -6.71
N LEU A 45 -43.08 5.14 -7.11
CA LEU A 45 -42.54 5.08 -8.48
C LEU A 45 -43.54 4.49 -9.50
N GLY A 46 -44.73 4.08 -9.04
CA GLY A 46 -45.75 3.45 -9.87
C GLY A 46 -45.34 2.05 -10.35
N SER A 47 -45.67 1.73 -11.60
CA SER A 47 -45.50 0.38 -12.18
C SER A 47 -44.28 0.22 -13.12
N ALA A 48 -43.46 1.26 -13.30
CA ALA A 48 -42.28 1.20 -14.16
C ALA A 48 -41.10 1.96 -13.56
N THR A 49 -39.88 1.56 -13.92
CA THR A 49 -38.66 2.28 -13.51
C THR A 49 -38.71 3.74 -13.96
N ARG A 50 -38.42 4.67 -13.04
CA ARG A 50 -38.53 6.12 -13.31
C ARG A 50 -37.19 6.78 -13.51
N THR A 51 -37.07 7.56 -14.58
CA THR A 51 -35.93 8.46 -14.74
C THR A 51 -36.17 9.71 -13.92
N ILE A 52 -35.18 10.05 -13.09
CA ILE A 52 -35.10 11.27 -12.30
C ILE A 52 -33.93 12.09 -12.84
N THR A 53 -34.25 13.19 -13.49
CA THR A 53 -33.28 14.13 -14.08
C THR A 53 -33.12 15.33 -13.16
N ALA A 54 -31.92 15.57 -12.65
CA ALA A 54 -31.56 16.87 -12.06
C ALA A 54 -30.65 17.60 -13.05
N ASN A 55 -31.08 18.76 -13.57
CA ASN A 55 -30.28 19.46 -14.60
C ASN A 55 -29.00 20.05 -14.00
N SER A 56 -28.11 20.52 -14.88
CA SER A 56 -26.81 21.04 -14.46
C SER A 56 -26.98 22.24 -13.52
N GLY A 57 -26.34 22.20 -12.35
CA GLY A 57 -26.45 23.23 -11.32
C GLY A 57 -27.61 23.03 -10.33
N ASP A 58 -28.53 22.10 -10.62
CA ASP A 58 -29.72 21.88 -9.81
C ASP A 58 -29.49 20.93 -8.65
N VAL A 59 -30.35 21.06 -7.63
CA VAL A 59 -30.40 20.17 -6.48
C VAL A 59 -31.84 19.78 -6.20
N LEU A 60 -32.16 18.52 -6.51
CA LEU A 60 -33.41 17.90 -6.13
C LEU A 60 -33.24 17.17 -4.80
N THR A 61 -33.93 17.64 -3.75
CA THR A 61 -33.97 16.97 -2.45
C THR A 61 -35.25 16.16 -2.30
N ILE A 62 -35.13 14.83 -2.23
CA ILE A 62 -36.26 13.97 -1.89
C ILE A 62 -36.11 13.51 -0.45
N ASN A 63 -36.89 14.13 0.43
CA ASN A 63 -37.08 13.71 1.82
C ASN A 63 -38.36 12.87 2.01
N ALA A 64 -39.11 12.62 0.93
CA ALA A 64 -40.20 11.65 0.93
C ALA A 64 -39.66 10.21 1.00
N THR A 65 -40.38 9.33 1.69
CA THR A 65 -40.14 7.88 1.60
C THR A 65 -40.57 7.40 0.21
N ILE A 66 -39.61 6.90 -0.56
CA ILE A 66 -39.84 6.30 -1.87
C ILE A 66 -40.26 4.84 -1.70
N ILE A 67 -41.37 4.46 -2.32
CA ILE A 67 -41.99 3.12 -2.25
C ILE A 67 -42.24 2.51 -3.64
N GLY A 68 -42.46 1.20 -3.69
CA GLY A 68 -42.88 0.46 -4.89
C GLY A 68 -41.94 -0.67 -5.31
N GLY A 69 -42.37 -1.50 -6.25
CA GLY A 69 -41.59 -2.66 -6.72
C GLY A 69 -40.57 -2.38 -7.82
N VAL A 70 -40.49 -1.13 -8.30
CA VAL A 70 -39.71 -0.73 -9.48
C VAL A 70 -38.55 0.18 -9.11
N GLY A 71 -37.64 0.41 -10.06
CA GLY A 71 -36.38 1.11 -9.82
C GLY A 71 -36.44 2.60 -10.15
N LEU A 72 -35.29 3.27 -9.96
CA LEU A 72 -35.07 4.64 -10.42
C LEU A 72 -33.75 4.77 -11.18
N ILE A 73 -33.71 5.69 -12.13
CA ILE A 73 -32.51 6.04 -12.90
C ILE A 73 -32.20 7.51 -12.62
N LYS A 74 -31.10 7.80 -11.94
CA LYS A 74 -30.58 9.15 -11.77
C LYS A 74 -29.77 9.57 -13.01
N THR A 75 -30.24 10.62 -13.68
CA THR A 75 -29.55 11.28 -14.80
C THR A 75 -29.49 12.80 -14.63
N GLY A 76 -28.94 13.50 -15.63
CA GLY A 76 -28.61 14.92 -15.56
C GLY A 76 -27.39 15.20 -14.66
N TYR A 77 -26.73 16.33 -14.89
CA TYR A 77 -25.46 16.67 -14.21
C TYR A 77 -25.65 17.19 -12.77
N GLY A 78 -26.86 17.60 -12.39
CA GLY A 78 -27.18 18.07 -11.04
C GLY A 78 -27.20 16.97 -9.98
N GLN A 79 -27.54 17.38 -8.77
CA GLN A 79 -27.61 16.51 -7.60
C GLN A 79 -29.04 16.00 -7.35
N LEU A 80 -29.16 14.69 -7.11
CA LEU A 80 -30.30 14.11 -6.41
C LEU A 80 -29.86 13.75 -5.00
N LEU A 81 -30.48 14.35 -3.99
CA LEU A 81 -30.27 14.04 -2.58
C LEU A 81 -31.44 13.22 -2.05
N LEU A 82 -31.18 11.99 -1.62
CA LEU A 82 -32.15 11.10 -1.00
C LEU A 82 -31.89 11.04 0.51
N THR A 83 -32.77 11.65 1.32
CA THR A 83 -32.57 11.72 2.78
C THR A 83 -33.41 10.75 3.59
N ALA A 84 -34.48 10.20 3.01
CA ALA A 84 -35.36 9.26 3.69
C ALA A 84 -34.84 7.81 3.68
N ALA A 85 -35.33 7.00 4.61
CA ALA A 85 -35.22 5.55 4.54
C ALA A 85 -36.25 5.03 3.52
N ASN A 86 -35.78 4.62 2.35
CA ASN A 86 -36.64 4.21 1.25
C ASN A 86 -36.92 2.70 1.29
N THR A 87 -38.07 2.27 0.78
CA THR A 87 -38.52 0.87 0.81
C THR A 87 -38.80 0.28 -0.58
N TYR A 88 -38.57 1.03 -1.66
CA TYR A 88 -38.67 0.48 -3.00
C TYR A 88 -37.63 -0.63 -3.24
N SER A 89 -38.00 -1.64 -4.00
CA SER A 89 -37.19 -2.85 -4.19
C SER A 89 -36.54 -2.98 -5.56
N GLY A 90 -36.89 -2.11 -6.53
CA GLY A 90 -36.25 -2.10 -7.83
C GLY A 90 -34.86 -1.44 -7.82
N THR A 91 -34.10 -1.67 -8.88
CA THR A 91 -32.72 -1.19 -9.02
C THR A 91 -32.61 0.33 -9.07
N THR A 92 -31.66 0.90 -8.33
CA THR A 92 -31.22 2.28 -8.49
C THR A 92 -30.03 2.34 -9.44
N THR A 93 -30.15 3.07 -10.55
CA THR A 93 -29.04 3.30 -11.48
C THR A 93 -28.57 4.75 -11.43
N LEU A 94 -27.30 4.98 -11.09
CA LEU A 94 -26.64 6.26 -11.29
C LEU A 94 -26.00 6.30 -12.67
N SER A 95 -26.61 7.03 -13.60
CA SER A 95 -26.09 7.19 -14.97
C SER A 95 -25.10 8.33 -15.10
N ARG A 96 -25.33 9.45 -14.41
CA ARG A 96 -24.47 10.65 -14.37
C ARG A 96 -24.92 11.64 -13.28
N GLY A 97 -24.10 12.68 -13.06
CA GLY A 97 -24.32 13.71 -12.04
C GLY A 97 -24.02 13.19 -10.65
N ILE A 98 -24.62 13.81 -9.63
CA ILE A 98 -24.39 13.48 -8.22
C ILE A 98 -25.62 12.75 -7.65
N LEU A 99 -25.40 11.60 -7.02
CA LEU A 99 -26.36 10.95 -6.13
C LEU A 99 -25.83 11.08 -4.70
N ALA A 100 -26.51 11.90 -3.91
CA ALA A 100 -26.19 12.14 -2.51
C ALA A 100 -27.13 11.34 -1.61
N LEU A 101 -26.57 10.67 -0.60
CA LEU A 101 -27.30 9.78 0.30
C LEU A 101 -27.31 10.36 1.71
N GLY A 102 -28.48 10.48 2.33
CA GLY A 102 -28.62 10.93 3.72
C GLY A 102 -28.99 9.82 4.71
N ASN A 103 -29.16 8.58 4.23
CA ASN A 103 -29.65 7.46 5.04
C ASN A 103 -29.09 6.11 4.54
N ASN A 104 -28.98 5.12 5.44
CA ASN A 104 -28.55 3.75 5.11
C ASN A 104 -29.47 3.04 4.11
N ASN A 105 -30.76 3.36 4.12
CA ASN A 105 -31.76 2.83 3.19
C ASN A 105 -32.11 3.83 2.07
N ALA A 106 -31.28 4.84 1.82
CA ALA A 106 -31.55 5.84 0.78
C ALA A 106 -31.73 5.21 -0.62
N LEU A 107 -31.09 4.06 -0.90
CA LEU A 107 -31.19 3.36 -2.18
C LEU A 107 -32.32 2.30 -2.23
N GLY A 108 -33.18 2.22 -1.21
CA GLY A 108 -34.17 1.16 -1.10
C GLY A 108 -33.51 -0.20 -0.80
N THR A 109 -34.20 -1.29 -1.14
CA THR A 109 -33.72 -2.68 -0.93
C THR A 109 -33.21 -3.35 -2.20
N GLY A 110 -33.39 -2.72 -3.37
CA GLY A 110 -32.92 -3.22 -4.66
C GLY A 110 -31.40 -3.10 -4.87
N ALA A 111 -30.90 -3.55 -6.02
CA ALA A 111 -29.49 -3.37 -6.37
C ALA A 111 -29.15 -1.90 -6.68
N PHE A 112 -27.87 -1.54 -6.53
CA PHE A 112 -27.31 -0.28 -7.00
C PHE A 112 -26.40 -0.50 -8.21
N VAL A 113 -26.68 0.19 -9.31
CA VAL A 113 -25.85 0.18 -10.52
C VAL A 113 -25.17 1.54 -10.67
N ALA A 114 -23.84 1.56 -10.54
CA ALA A 114 -23.03 2.74 -10.85
C ALA A 114 -22.59 2.66 -12.32
N ALA A 115 -23.35 3.31 -13.21
CA ALA A 115 -23.00 3.41 -14.63
C ALA A 115 -22.15 4.66 -14.95
N GLY A 116 -21.95 5.55 -13.97
CA GLY A 116 -21.15 6.76 -14.07
C GLY A 116 -21.34 7.67 -12.86
N GLY A 117 -20.87 8.92 -12.96
CA GLY A 117 -21.21 9.99 -12.02
C GLY A 117 -20.47 9.95 -10.68
N THR A 118 -21.07 10.61 -9.68
CA THR A 118 -20.53 10.77 -8.33
C THR A 118 -21.52 10.27 -7.30
N LEU A 119 -21.08 9.37 -6.43
CA LEU A 119 -21.80 9.00 -5.21
C LEU A 119 -21.21 9.77 -4.03
N ARG A 120 -22.07 10.27 -3.14
CA ARG A 120 -21.63 11.07 -1.98
C ARG A 120 -22.50 10.79 -0.76
N GLY A 121 -21.88 10.57 0.40
CA GLY A 121 -22.61 10.61 1.68
C GLY A 121 -22.92 12.04 2.10
N SER A 122 -24.08 12.26 2.72
CA SER A 122 -24.62 13.59 3.03
C SER A 122 -25.10 13.71 4.49
N GLY A 123 -24.57 12.88 5.39
CA GLY A 123 -24.90 12.86 6.81
C GLY A 123 -23.70 13.07 7.73
N ALA A 124 -23.96 13.42 9.00
CA ALA A 124 -22.92 13.60 10.01
C ALA A 124 -22.29 12.28 10.48
N THR A 125 -23.02 11.16 10.35
CA THR A 125 -22.55 9.80 10.65
C THR A 125 -22.32 9.03 9.35
N GLY A 126 -21.46 8.01 9.39
CA GLY A 126 -21.23 7.11 8.26
C GLY A 126 -22.52 6.44 7.75
N ILE A 127 -22.55 6.14 6.46
CA ILE A 127 -23.68 5.49 5.78
C ILE A 127 -23.29 4.07 5.39
N THR A 128 -24.12 3.10 5.77
CA THR A 128 -23.94 1.69 5.41
C THR A 128 -25.02 1.25 4.45
N LEU A 129 -24.61 0.82 3.26
CA LEU A 129 -25.46 0.32 2.19
C LEU A 129 -25.46 -1.20 2.17
N LEU A 130 -26.64 -1.81 2.27
CA LEU A 130 -26.81 -3.26 2.16
C LEU A 130 -27.02 -3.73 0.71
N ASN A 131 -27.22 -2.79 -0.21
CA ASN A 131 -27.56 -3.07 -1.61
C ASN A 131 -26.41 -3.81 -2.31
N PRO A 132 -26.70 -4.88 -3.08
CA PRO A 132 -25.74 -5.40 -4.05
C PRO A 132 -25.35 -4.31 -5.05
N VAL A 133 -24.07 -4.24 -5.40
CA VAL A 133 -23.52 -3.19 -6.26
C VAL A 133 -23.06 -3.77 -7.59
N THR A 134 -23.40 -3.11 -8.69
CA THR A 134 -22.79 -3.35 -10.00
C THR A 134 -22.03 -2.11 -10.45
N LEU A 135 -20.72 -2.23 -10.67
CA LEU A 135 -19.90 -1.18 -11.27
C LEU A 135 -19.94 -1.35 -12.80
N ALA A 136 -20.90 -0.64 -13.41
CA ALA A 136 -21.13 -0.61 -14.86
C ALA A 136 -20.34 0.49 -15.59
N GLY A 137 -19.90 1.50 -14.86
CA GLY A 137 -19.06 2.60 -15.30
C GLY A 137 -18.04 2.99 -14.24
N ASN A 138 -17.18 3.94 -14.58
CA ASN A 138 -16.29 4.54 -13.57
C ASN A 138 -17.13 5.33 -12.57
N LEU A 139 -16.70 5.35 -11.31
CA LEU A 139 -17.43 6.00 -10.23
C LEU A 139 -16.51 6.90 -9.44
N ILE A 140 -16.95 8.15 -9.24
CA ILE A 140 -16.33 9.05 -8.26
C ILE A 140 -17.06 8.86 -6.93
N ILE A 141 -16.30 8.71 -5.85
CA ILE A 141 -16.85 8.75 -4.49
C ILE A 141 -16.29 9.99 -3.80
N ALA A 142 -17.17 10.84 -3.31
CA ALA A 142 -16.85 12.17 -2.79
C ALA A 142 -17.45 12.41 -1.41
N GLY A 143 -17.10 13.55 -0.81
CA GLY A 143 -17.62 14.01 0.47
C GLY A 143 -16.79 13.57 1.68
N SER A 144 -17.23 14.00 2.86
CA SER A 144 -16.55 13.74 4.13
C SER A 144 -17.20 12.63 4.96
N THR A 145 -18.39 12.17 4.57
CA THR A 145 -19.11 11.09 5.24
C THR A 145 -18.55 9.74 4.80
N ASP A 146 -18.26 8.86 5.75
CA ASP A 146 -17.85 7.48 5.46
C ASP A 146 -18.97 6.73 4.73
N LEU A 147 -18.60 5.94 3.73
CA LEU A 147 -19.51 5.05 3.01
C LEU A 147 -19.04 3.60 3.16
N THR A 148 -19.92 2.73 3.63
CA THR A 148 -19.67 1.29 3.73
C THR A 148 -20.64 0.53 2.84
N PHE A 149 -20.12 -0.29 1.93
CA PHE A 149 -20.88 -1.20 1.08
C PHE A 149 -20.80 -2.62 1.66
N ASN A 150 -21.91 -3.10 2.20
CA ASN A 150 -22.05 -4.46 2.75
C ASN A 150 -22.62 -5.46 1.75
N GLY A 151 -23.23 -5.00 0.66
CA GLY A 151 -23.63 -5.86 -0.45
C GLY A 151 -22.42 -6.26 -1.30
N THR A 152 -22.49 -7.45 -1.91
CA THR A 152 -21.47 -7.89 -2.88
C THR A 152 -21.37 -6.91 -4.04
N THR A 153 -20.17 -6.76 -4.60
CA THR A 153 -19.92 -5.89 -5.75
C THR A 153 -19.54 -6.70 -6.98
N THR A 154 -20.07 -6.35 -8.14
CA THR A 154 -19.76 -7.01 -9.42
C THR A 154 -19.20 -6.00 -10.42
N LEU A 155 -18.02 -6.30 -10.96
CA LEU A 155 -17.44 -5.62 -12.12
C LEU A 155 -18.03 -6.17 -13.42
N THR A 156 -18.35 -5.27 -14.35
CA THR A 156 -18.82 -5.62 -15.73
C THR A 156 -17.87 -5.13 -16.81
N GLY A 157 -16.66 -4.75 -16.39
CA GLY A 157 -15.57 -4.24 -17.20
C GLY A 157 -14.46 -3.77 -16.27
N SER A 158 -13.29 -3.42 -16.80
CA SER A 158 -12.29 -2.71 -16.00
C SER A 158 -12.84 -1.35 -15.55
N ARG A 159 -12.75 -1.05 -14.25
CA ARG A 159 -13.34 0.16 -13.66
C ARG A 159 -12.33 0.97 -12.88
N THR A 160 -12.52 2.29 -12.93
CA THR A 160 -11.87 3.24 -12.04
C THR A 160 -12.85 3.68 -10.97
N LEU A 161 -12.43 3.53 -9.72
CA LEU A 161 -12.99 4.19 -8.56
C LEU A 161 -12.09 5.39 -8.24
N THR A 162 -12.68 6.57 -8.11
CA THR A 162 -11.96 7.79 -7.77
C THR A 162 -12.40 8.27 -6.39
N MET A 163 -11.60 7.97 -5.36
CA MET A 163 -11.85 8.51 -4.02
C MET A 163 -11.40 9.97 -3.99
N SER A 164 -12.34 10.89 -4.20
CA SER A 164 -12.10 12.35 -4.17
C SER A 164 -12.44 12.98 -2.82
N GLY A 165 -13.15 12.25 -1.96
CA GLY A 165 -13.57 12.70 -0.63
C GLY A 165 -12.54 12.44 0.47
N THR A 166 -12.79 13.03 1.64
CA THR A 166 -12.06 12.73 2.88
C THR A 166 -12.70 11.60 3.69
N GLY A 167 -13.97 11.27 3.41
CA GLY A 167 -14.66 10.14 4.03
C GLY A 167 -14.02 8.81 3.62
N LEU A 168 -13.99 7.86 4.54
CA LEU A 168 -13.53 6.50 4.29
C LEU A 168 -14.56 5.75 3.44
N THR A 169 -14.11 5.16 2.34
CA THR A 169 -14.95 4.23 1.58
C THR A 169 -14.52 2.81 1.86
N THR A 170 -15.47 1.97 2.29
CA THR A 170 -15.22 0.56 2.63
C THR A 170 -16.11 -0.35 1.79
N PHE A 171 -15.50 -1.28 1.05
CA PHE A 171 -16.19 -2.45 0.52
C PHE A 171 -16.00 -3.60 1.53
N ALA A 172 -17.06 -3.91 2.27
CA ALA A 172 -17.04 -4.89 3.34
C ALA A 172 -17.27 -6.32 2.83
N ALA A 173 -18.06 -6.47 1.76
CA ALA A 173 -18.26 -7.74 1.05
C ALA A 173 -17.36 -7.83 -0.19
N SER A 174 -17.25 -9.03 -0.75
CA SER A 174 -16.34 -9.30 -1.87
C SER A 174 -16.74 -8.54 -3.15
N ILE A 175 -15.70 -8.12 -3.87
CA ILE A 175 -15.76 -7.63 -5.24
C ILE A 175 -15.41 -8.80 -6.16
N GLY A 176 -16.38 -9.22 -6.98
CA GLY A 176 -16.19 -10.17 -8.06
C GLY A 176 -16.40 -9.54 -9.43
N GLU A 177 -16.42 -10.38 -10.46
CA GLU A 177 -16.63 -9.95 -11.84
C GLU A 177 -17.64 -10.86 -12.56
N SER A 178 -18.34 -10.31 -13.55
CA SER A 178 -19.22 -11.05 -14.44
C SER A 178 -18.65 -11.04 -15.85
N GLY A 179 -17.97 -12.14 -16.19
CA GLY A 179 -17.22 -12.28 -17.44
C GLY A 179 -15.89 -11.54 -17.46
N GLY A 180 -15.06 -11.82 -18.47
CA GLY A 180 -13.79 -11.13 -18.71
C GLY A 180 -12.71 -11.32 -17.64
N SER A 181 -11.63 -10.55 -17.78
CA SER A 181 -10.60 -10.37 -16.74
C SER A 181 -10.50 -8.88 -16.48
N PHE A 182 -11.18 -8.41 -15.44
CA PHE A 182 -11.41 -6.99 -15.22
C PHE A 182 -10.56 -6.43 -14.09
N SER A 183 -9.91 -5.30 -14.37
CA SER A 183 -9.09 -4.61 -13.38
C SER A 183 -9.92 -3.60 -12.59
N LEU A 184 -9.61 -3.45 -11.31
CA LEU A 184 -10.09 -2.35 -10.50
C LEU A 184 -8.98 -1.32 -10.32
N THR A 185 -9.26 -0.05 -10.55
CA THR A 185 -8.29 1.04 -10.35
C THR A 185 -8.77 1.97 -9.25
N GLU A 186 -7.93 2.20 -8.25
CA GLU A 186 -8.08 3.35 -7.35
C GLU A 186 -7.31 4.54 -7.93
N ALA A 187 -8.04 5.60 -8.28
CA ALA A 187 -7.50 6.84 -8.83
C ALA A 187 -8.15 8.04 -8.13
N GLY A 188 -7.75 8.31 -6.90
CA GLY A 188 -8.18 9.45 -6.11
C GLY A 188 -7.21 9.74 -4.98
N THR A 189 -7.37 10.84 -4.25
CA THR A 189 -6.53 11.18 -3.09
C THR A 189 -7.07 10.63 -1.77
N GLY A 190 -8.30 10.12 -1.77
CA GLY A 190 -9.00 9.60 -0.61
C GLY A 190 -8.57 8.19 -0.21
N ARG A 191 -9.42 7.54 0.59
CA ARG A 191 -9.13 6.24 1.23
C ARG A 191 -10.15 5.18 0.80
N LEU A 192 -9.67 4.09 0.21
CA LEU A 192 -10.44 2.91 -0.14
C LEU A 192 -10.03 1.74 0.75
N VAL A 193 -11.00 1.06 1.37
CA VAL A 193 -10.79 -0.16 2.16
C VAL A 193 -11.42 -1.35 1.43
N LEU A 194 -10.63 -2.39 1.20
CA LEU A 194 -11.07 -3.68 0.67
C LEU A 194 -10.94 -4.71 1.79
N GLN A 195 -12.07 -5.07 2.41
CA GLN A 195 -12.08 -5.90 3.62
C GLN A 195 -12.17 -7.40 3.35
N ALA A 196 -12.74 -7.78 2.21
CA ALA A 196 -13.08 -9.16 1.89
C ALA A 196 -12.01 -9.83 1.01
N ALA A 197 -12.16 -11.15 0.83
CA ALA A 197 -11.43 -11.87 -0.20
C ALA A 197 -12.07 -11.58 -1.57
N ASP A 198 -11.42 -10.74 -2.37
CA ASP A 198 -11.90 -10.33 -3.68
C ASP A 198 -11.48 -11.33 -4.77
N THR A 199 -12.29 -11.43 -5.83
CA THR A 199 -12.15 -12.48 -6.85
C THR A 199 -11.93 -11.97 -8.28
N PHE A 200 -11.99 -10.65 -8.51
CA PHE A 200 -11.70 -10.08 -9.83
C PHE A 200 -10.28 -10.44 -10.31
N SER A 201 -10.13 -10.78 -11.59
CA SER A 201 -8.91 -11.41 -12.12
C SER A 201 -8.02 -10.48 -12.93
N GLY A 202 -8.52 -9.31 -13.36
CA GLY A 202 -7.70 -8.34 -14.11
C GLY A 202 -6.70 -7.56 -13.25
N GLY A 203 -6.76 -7.71 -11.91
CA GLY A 203 -5.80 -7.14 -10.97
C GLY A 203 -6.14 -5.73 -10.49
N MET A 204 -5.55 -5.35 -9.36
CA MET A 204 -5.74 -4.05 -8.72
C MET A 204 -4.70 -3.04 -9.20
N VAL A 205 -5.11 -1.82 -9.55
CA VAL A 205 -4.21 -0.71 -9.90
C VAL A 205 -4.34 0.39 -8.84
N LEU A 206 -3.28 0.64 -8.09
CA LEU A 206 -3.20 1.78 -7.18
C LEU A 206 -2.50 2.95 -7.88
N SER A 207 -3.26 3.97 -8.29
CA SER A 207 -2.72 5.13 -8.99
C SER A 207 -2.44 6.32 -8.06
N ALA A 208 -3.24 6.48 -7.00
CA ALA A 208 -3.10 7.55 -6.01
C ALA A 208 -3.81 7.17 -4.70
N GLY A 209 -3.78 8.07 -3.70
CA GLY A 209 -4.58 7.91 -2.48
C GLY A 209 -4.07 6.85 -1.53
N THR A 210 -4.95 6.33 -0.67
CA THR A 210 -4.64 5.22 0.23
C THR A 210 -5.54 4.03 -0.03
N LEU A 211 -4.94 2.88 -0.33
CA LEU A 211 -5.61 1.58 -0.35
C LEU A 211 -5.31 0.83 0.95
N VAL A 212 -6.36 0.45 1.66
CA VAL A 212 -6.31 -0.28 2.93
C VAL A 212 -6.79 -1.71 2.69
N LEU A 213 -5.97 -2.69 3.04
CA LEU A 213 -6.25 -4.11 2.85
C LEU A 213 -6.69 -4.76 4.16
N GLY A 214 -7.88 -5.35 4.17
CA GLY A 214 -8.38 -6.16 5.30
C GLY A 214 -8.16 -7.66 5.12
N ASN A 215 -7.76 -8.11 3.92
CA ASN A 215 -7.62 -9.53 3.60
C ASN A 215 -6.42 -9.78 2.67
N SER A 216 -5.83 -10.98 2.75
CA SER A 216 -4.73 -11.43 1.89
C SER A 216 -5.12 -11.55 0.40
N SER A 217 -6.41 -11.66 0.08
CA SER A 217 -6.94 -11.68 -1.29
C SER A 217 -7.65 -10.39 -1.69
N ALA A 218 -7.49 -9.30 -0.93
CA ALA A 218 -8.15 -8.01 -1.21
C ALA A 218 -7.71 -7.34 -2.52
N LEU A 219 -6.62 -7.80 -3.16
CA LEU A 219 -6.16 -7.28 -4.45
C LEU A 219 -6.74 -8.04 -5.65
N GLY A 220 -7.68 -8.96 -5.42
CA GLY A 220 -8.16 -9.91 -6.42
C GLY A 220 -7.13 -11.00 -6.71
N THR A 221 -7.26 -11.68 -7.85
CA THR A 221 -6.38 -12.79 -8.25
C THR A 221 -5.33 -12.40 -9.31
N GLY A 222 -5.51 -11.24 -9.94
CA GLY A 222 -4.62 -10.73 -10.99
C GLY A 222 -3.32 -10.08 -10.48
N THR A 223 -2.51 -9.59 -11.42
CA THR A 223 -1.31 -8.79 -11.09
C THR A 223 -1.71 -7.44 -10.51
N ALA A 224 -1.17 -7.07 -9.35
CA ALA A 224 -1.39 -5.75 -8.76
C ALA A 224 -0.36 -4.73 -9.29
N SER A 225 -0.81 -3.56 -9.75
CA SER A 225 0.04 -2.48 -10.25
C SER A 225 0.10 -1.31 -9.26
N LEU A 226 1.29 -1.04 -8.73
CA LEU A 226 1.55 0.08 -7.83
C LEU A 226 2.13 1.25 -8.65
N LYS A 227 1.28 2.19 -9.04
CA LYS A 227 1.62 3.38 -9.84
C LYS A 227 1.77 4.66 -9.00
N GLY A 228 1.29 4.64 -7.76
CA GLY A 228 1.30 5.77 -6.85
C GLY A 228 0.71 5.40 -5.50
N GLY A 229 0.41 6.42 -4.69
CA GLY A 229 -0.37 6.27 -3.46
C GLY A 229 0.32 5.52 -2.32
N THR A 230 -0.49 5.15 -1.33
CA THR A 230 -0.10 4.41 -0.12
C THR A 230 -0.89 3.11 -0.02
N LEU A 231 -0.19 2.00 0.17
CA LEU A 231 -0.77 0.71 0.54
C LEU A 231 -0.56 0.46 2.03
N THR A 232 -1.60 0.01 2.75
CA THR A 232 -1.52 -0.34 4.18
C THR A 232 -2.41 -1.53 4.51
N GLY A 233 -2.09 -2.28 5.55
CA GLY A 233 -2.99 -3.29 6.12
C GLY A 233 -3.97 -2.70 7.14
N ASN A 234 -5.00 -3.47 7.49
CA ASN A 234 -6.04 -3.13 8.47
C ASN A 234 -5.90 -3.97 9.77
N GLY A 235 -4.72 -3.94 10.38
CA GLY A 235 -4.46 -4.53 11.71
C GLY A 235 -3.96 -5.97 11.70
N ALA A 236 -4.47 -6.84 10.83
CA ALA A 236 -3.96 -8.21 10.68
C ALA A 236 -2.66 -8.26 9.87
N ALA A 237 -1.85 -9.31 10.07
CA ALA A 237 -0.76 -9.65 9.17
C ALA A 237 -1.32 -10.21 7.85
N LEU A 238 -0.79 -9.75 6.72
CA LEU A 238 -1.26 -10.12 5.39
C LEU A 238 -0.15 -10.76 4.56
N VAL A 239 -0.51 -11.81 3.83
CA VAL A 239 0.36 -12.51 2.88
C VAL A 239 -0.30 -12.42 1.50
N LEU A 240 0.20 -11.53 0.67
CA LEU A 240 -0.38 -11.17 -0.61
C LEU A 240 0.25 -12.04 -1.72
N PRO A 241 -0.52 -12.90 -2.40
CA PRO A 241 0.00 -13.82 -3.40
C PRO A 241 0.21 -13.18 -4.78
N ASN A 242 -0.38 -12.00 -5.01
CA ASN A 242 -0.40 -11.35 -6.32
C ASN A 242 1.02 -11.06 -6.82
N ALA A 243 1.25 -11.29 -8.12
CA ALA A 243 2.37 -10.67 -8.81
C ALA A 243 2.23 -9.14 -8.76
N LEU A 244 3.36 -8.42 -8.76
CA LEU A 244 3.40 -6.98 -8.68
C LEU A 244 3.99 -6.34 -9.94
N THR A 245 3.37 -5.28 -10.42
CA THR A 245 4.00 -4.31 -11.34
C THR A 245 4.33 -3.06 -10.56
N LEU A 246 5.63 -2.77 -10.41
CA LEU A 246 6.11 -1.54 -9.77
C LEU A 246 6.14 -0.42 -10.84
N GLY A 247 4.95 0.15 -11.04
CA GLY A 247 4.60 1.11 -12.10
C GLY A 247 5.00 2.56 -11.83
N GLY A 248 5.13 2.92 -10.56
CA GLY A 248 5.39 4.28 -10.09
C GLY A 248 6.04 4.27 -8.72
N ASN A 249 6.30 5.46 -8.17
CA ASN A 249 6.77 5.58 -6.80
C ASN A 249 5.57 5.42 -5.86
N PHE A 250 5.71 4.64 -4.80
CA PHE A 250 4.61 4.36 -3.89
C PHE A 250 5.08 4.27 -2.44
N THR A 251 4.12 4.32 -1.53
CA THR A 251 4.34 4.18 -0.10
C THR A 251 3.73 2.88 0.42
N ILE A 252 4.45 2.18 1.30
CA ILE A 252 3.89 1.14 2.16
C ILE A 252 3.86 1.69 3.59
N GLY A 253 2.66 1.86 4.14
CA GLY A 253 2.42 2.46 5.46
C GLY A 253 1.66 1.53 6.41
N GLY A 254 1.34 2.07 7.60
CA GLY A 254 0.54 1.40 8.62
C GLY A 254 1.36 0.70 9.70
N THR A 255 0.76 -0.32 10.31
CA THR A 255 1.35 -1.11 11.39
C THR A 255 1.29 -2.62 11.13
N SER A 256 0.55 -3.06 10.11
CA SER A 256 0.41 -4.48 9.75
C SER A 256 1.70 -5.03 9.16
N ASN A 257 1.97 -6.31 9.44
CA ASN A 257 2.94 -7.06 8.66
C ASN A 257 2.38 -7.31 7.25
N LEU A 258 3.14 -6.92 6.22
CA LEU A 258 2.78 -7.08 4.81
C LEU A 258 3.87 -7.90 4.11
N THR A 259 3.51 -9.10 3.67
CA THR A 259 4.39 -9.99 2.91
C THR A 259 3.85 -10.16 1.50
N PHE A 260 4.62 -9.76 0.49
CA PHE A 260 4.28 -9.91 -0.93
C PHE A 260 5.02 -11.12 -1.51
N MET A 261 4.29 -12.16 -1.89
CA MET A 261 4.88 -13.44 -2.33
C MET A 261 4.98 -13.60 -3.85
N GLY A 262 4.11 -12.92 -4.60
CA GLY A 262 4.20 -12.94 -6.05
C GLY A 262 5.44 -12.20 -6.57
N PRO A 263 5.96 -12.58 -7.75
CA PRO A 263 7.09 -11.91 -8.37
C PRO A 263 6.73 -10.45 -8.69
N ALA A 264 7.74 -9.57 -8.68
CA ALA A 264 7.58 -8.16 -9.01
C ALA A 264 8.34 -7.80 -10.28
N THR A 265 7.83 -6.85 -11.06
CA THR A 265 8.53 -6.29 -12.24
C THR A 265 8.66 -4.79 -12.12
N LEU A 266 9.88 -4.28 -12.21
CA LEU A 266 10.18 -2.85 -12.35
C LEU A 266 9.87 -2.38 -13.78
N THR A 267 9.07 -1.32 -13.90
CA THR A 267 8.79 -0.63 -15.19
C THR A 267 9.59 0.67 -15.35
N GLY A 268 10.36 1.02 -14.34
CA GLY A 268 11.30 2.13 -14.26
C GLY A 268 12.06 1.99 -12.95
N SER A 269 13.05 2.85 -12.69
CA SER A 269 13.64 2.90 -11.35
C SER A 269 12.64 3.51 -10.38
N ARG A 270 12.35 2.83 -9.27
CA ARG A 270 11.24 3.20 -8.37
C ARG A 270 11.68 3.47 -6.95
N THR A 271 11.11 4.52 -6.38
CA THR A 271 11.15 4.77 -4.94
C THR A 271 10.03 4.00 -4.24
N VAL A 272 10.43 3.12 -3.33
CA VAL A 272 9.55 2.45 -2.37
C VAL A 272 9.75 3.13 -1.02
N THR A 273 8.77 3.93 -0.63
CA THR A 273 8.77 4.62 0.66
C THR A 273 8.12 3.72 1.69
N VAL A 274 8.87 3.23 2.68
CA VAL A 274 8.31 2.41 3.76
C VAL A 274 8.20 3.26 5.01
N THR A 275 6.97 3.58 5.40
CA THR A 275 6.62 4.19 6.68
C THR A 275 5.92 3.20 7.62
N ASN A 276 5.62 2.00 7.11
CA ASN A 276 5.06 0.92 7.90
C ASN A 276 5.99 0.56 9.07
N THR A 277 5.42 0.46 10.28
CA THR A 277 6.14 0.01 11.47
C THR A 277 6.12 -1.51 11.63
N GLY A 278 5.16 -2.18 10.98
CA GLY A 278 5.18 -3.62 10.81
C GLY A 278 6.25 -4.08 9.80
N LEU A 279 6.41 -5.38 9.68
CA LEU A 279 7.26 -5.98 8.65
C LEU A 279 6.74 -5.59 7.25
N THR A 280 7.63 -5.16 6.36
CA THR A 280 7.35 -5.06 4.92
C THR A 280 8.32 -5.92 4.16
N MET A 281 7.83 -7.02 3.57
CA MET A 281 8.66 -8.00 2.88
C MET A 281 8.23 -8.20 1.43
N LEU A 282 9.13 -7.97 0.49
CA LEU A 282 9.02 -8.42 -0.90
C LEU A 282 9.75 -9.77 -1.01
N GLY A 283 8.99 -10.86 -0.99
CA GLY A 283 9.54 -12.22 -1.02
C GLY A 283 9.53 -12.88 -2.39
N GLY A 284 8.69 -12.42 -3.32
CA GLY A 284 8.85 -12.77 -4.73
C GLY A 284 10.09 -12.13 -5.35
N ALA A 285 10.66 -12.76 -6.38
CA ALA A 285 11.77 -12.20 -7.15
C ALA A 285 11.37 -10.87 -7.80
N ILE A 286 12.19 -9.84 -7.67
CA ILE A 286 12.05 -8.58 -8.39
C ILE A 286 12.87 -8.65 -9.68
N GLY A 287 12.20 -8.59 -10.82
CA GLY A 287 12.79 -8.42 -12.14
C GLY A 287 12.61 -7.01 -12.70
N GLN A 288 12.92 -6.85 -13.98
CA GLN A 288 12.87 -5.57 -14.68
C GLN A 288 12.37 -5.75 -16.11
N SER A 289 11.59 -4.79 -16.59
CA SER A 289 11.06 -4.77 -17.97
C SER A 289 12.11 -4.38 -19.01
N ILE A 290 13.09 -3.56 -18.61
CA ILE A 290 14.26 -3.18 -19.39
C ILE A 290 15.50 -3.24 -18.50
N ALA A 291 16.68 -3.36 -19.10
CA ALA A 291 17.94 -3.42 -18.36
C ALA A 291 18.24 -2.11 -17.61
N GLY A 292 18.90 -2.22 -16.45
CA GLY A 292 19.42 -1.06 -15.71
C GLY A 292 18.41 -0.36 -14.79
N LEU A 293 17.25 -0.96 -14.53
CA LEU A 293 16.28 -0.42 -13.58
C LEU A 293 16.65 -0.77 -12.14
N GLY A 294 16.51 0.20 -11.24
CA GLY A 294 16.93 0.09 -9.84
C GLY A 294 15.83 0.40 -8.84
N LEU A 295 16.17 0.23 -7.56
CA LEU A 295 15.28 0.45 -6.44
C LEU A 295 15.80 1.57 -5.54
N ILE A 296 14.93 2.46 -5.08
CA ILE A 296 15.25 3.43 -4.02
C ILE A 296 14.40 3.10 -2.81
N LYS A 297 15.03 2.64 -1.72
CA LYS A 297 14.37 2.47 -0.43
C LYS A 297 14.35 3.79 0.31
N ALA A 298 13.16 4.31 0.60
CA ALA A 298 12.93 5.53 1.38
C ALA A 298 12.02 5.26 2.58
N GLY A 299 11.76 6.29 3.39
CA GLY A 299 10.95 6.19 4.62
C GLY A 299 11.66 5.47 5.77
N ALA A 300 11.23 5.75 7.00
CA ALA A 300 11.89 5.30 8.22
C ALA A 300 11.76 3.79 8.51
N GLY A 301 10.79 3.11 7.90
CA GLY A 301 10.53 1.69 8.15
C GLY A 301 11.55 0.75 7.50
N THR A 302 11.37 -0.54 7.74
CA THR A 302 12.25 -1.61 7.24
C THR A 302 11.64 -2.26 5.99
N LEU A 303 12.41 -2.36 4.91
CA LEU A 303 12.07 -3.18 3.75
C LEU A 303 12.94 -4.45 3.75
N VAL A 304 12.31 -5.61 3.62
CA VAL A 304 13.00 -6.90 3.47
C VAL A 304 12.86 -7.38 2.03
N LEU A 305 13.98 -7.68 1.38
CA LEU A 305 14.04 -8.34 0.08
C LEU A 305 14.51 -9.78 0.31
N SER A 306 13.61 -10.76 0.18
CA SER A 306 13.93 -12.18 0.40
C SER A 306 13.93 -13.03 -0.87
N GLY A 307 13.45 -12.49 -2.00
CA GLY A 307 13.52 -13.15 -3.30
C GLY A 307 14.91 -13.13 -3.96
N THR A 308 15.09 -13.95 -4.99
CA THR A 308 16.23 -13.89 -5.92
C THR A 308 15.96 -12.85 -6.99
N ASN A 309 16.39 -11.62 -6.74
CA ASN A 309 16.15 -10.48 -7.61
C ASN A 309 17.12 -10.46 -8.79
N THR A 310 16.62 -10.06 -9.95
CA THR A 310 17.35 -10.08 -11.23
C THR A 310 17.48 -8.70 -11.87
N TYR A 311 17.00 -7.65 -11.20
CA TYR A 311 17.22 -6.28 -11.68
C TYR A 311 18.70 -5.88 -11.54
N THR A 312 19.18 -5.04 -12.46
CA THR A 312 20.60 -4.72 -12.63
C THR A 312 20.94 -3.25 -12.38
N GLY A 313 19.93 -2.38 -12.28
CA GLY A 313 20.14 -1.01 -11.84
C GLY A 313 20.44 -0.95 -10.35
N ALA A 314 21.07 0.15 -9.93
CA ALA A 314 21.51 0.30 -8.55
C ALA A 314 20.34 0.34 -7.55
N THR A 315 20.57 -0.25 -6.37
CA THR A 315 19.74 -0.08 -5.18
C THR A 315 20.29 1.06 -4.33
N THR A 316 19.47 2.07 -4.05
CA THR A 316 19.83 3.15 -3.11
C THR A 316 19.02 3.03 -1.83
N VAL A 317 19.67 2.89 -0.69
CA VAL A 317 19.04 3.03 0.63
C VAL A 317 19.13 4.50 1.03
N SER A 318 18.05 5.24 0.82
CA SER A 318 17.98 6.69 1.11
C SER A 318 17.53 7.01 2.53
N ALA A 319 16.75 6.12 3.16
CA ALA A 319 16.31 6.25 4.55
C ALA A 319 15.82 4.90 5.12
N GLY A 320 15.83 4.80 6.45
CA GLY A 320 15.41 3.59 7.17
C GLY A 320 16.33 2.41 6.89
N THR A 321 15.77 1.20 7.00
CA THR A 321 16.55 -0.04 6.86
C THR A 321 16.14 -0.81 5.61
N LEU A 322 17.13 -1.28 4.85
CA LEU A 322 16.97 -2.33 3.84
C LEU A 322 17.64 -3.61 4.35
N LEU A 323 16.88 -4.69 4.48
CA LEU A 323 17.42 -6.02 4.75
C LEU A 323 17.40 -6.84 3.46
N VAL A 324 18.56 -7.27 2.98
CA VAL A 324 18.69 -8.18 1.85
C VAL A 324 18.90 -9.58 2.42
N ASN A 325 17.83 -10.37 2.43
CA ASN A 325 17.84 -11.76 2.90
C ASN A 325 17.81 -12.76 1.74
N GLY A 326 17.49 -12.30 0.53
CA GLY A 326 17.58 -13.06 -0.71
C GLY A 326 18.88 -12.76 -1.46
N SER A 327 18.79 -12.62 -2.78
CA SER A 327 19.96 -12.32 -3.64
C SER A 327 19.66 -11.20 -4.63
N GLN A 328 20.65 -10.37 -4.93
CA GLN A 328 20.61 -9.31 -5.94
C GLN A 328 22.02 -8.99 -6.46
N THR A 329 22.76 -10.01 -6.88
CA THR A 329 24.17 -9.91 -7.30
C THR A 329 24.41 -8.92 -8.43
N GLY A 330 23.44 -8.73 -9.32
CA GLY A 330 23.51 -7.77 -10.42
C GLY A 330 23.28 -6.30 -10.03
N SER A 331 22.88 -6.01 -8.79
CA SER A 331 22.56 -4.66 -8.32
C SER A 331 23.57 -4.17 -7.29
N ALA A 332 24.35 -3.14 -7.65
CA ALA A 332 25.14 -2.39 -6.68
C ALA A 332 24.23 -1.70 -5.65
N VAL A 333 24.69 -1.57 -4.40
CA VAL A 333 23.95 -0.94 -3.31
C VAL A 333 24.69 0.29 -2.80
N THR A 334 24.00 1.43 -2.72
CA THR A 334 24.50 2.65 -2.09
C THR A 334 23.68 2.97 -0.84
N VAL A 335 24.34 3.16 0.30
CA VAL A 335 23.70 3.51 1.57
C VAL A 335 24.00 4.97 1.90
N LYS A 336 22.95 5.79 2.03
CA LYS A 336 23.05 7.22 2.32
C LYS A 336 23.07 7.50 3.83
N SER A 337 23.33 8.76 4.18
CA SER A 337 23.29 9.25 5.55
C SER A 337 21.96 8.93 6.25
N GLY A 338 22.02 8.39 7.46
CA GLY A 338 20.85 8.00 8.26
C GLY A 338 20.15 6.72 7.81
N ALA A 339 20.67 6.02 6.79
CA ALA A 339 20.14 4.77 6.30
C ALA A 339 21.00 3.57 6.69
N THR A 340 20.40 2.38 6.70
CA THR A 340 21.06 1.13 7.06
C THR A 340 20.84 0.05 6.00
N LEU A 341 21.92 -0.58 5.56
CA LEU A 341 21.88 -1.85 4.85
C LEU A 341 22.19 -2.99 5.82
N GLY A 342 21.39 -4.05 5.76
CA GLY A 342 21.68 -5.30 6.44
C GLY A 342 21.13 -6.50 5.69
N GLY A 343 20.89 -7.56 6.45
CA GLY A 343 20.36 -8.84 5.99
C GLY A 343 21.40 -9.96 6.00
N SER A 344 20.96 -11.15 5.58
CA SER A 344 21.76 -12.38 5.56
C SER A 344 22.04 -12.91 4.14
N GLY A 345 21.73 -12.11 3.13
CA GLY A 345 21.69 -12.51 1.73
C GLY A 345 22.94 -12.12 0.95
N THR A 346 22.76 -11.93 -0.36
CA THR A 346 23.83 -11.53 -1.29
C THR A 346 23.46 -10.29 -2.07
N THR A 347 24.40 -9.36 -2.20
CA THR A 347 24.26 -8.12 -2.97
C THR A 347 25.37 -7.99 -4.02
N GLY A 348 25.23 -7.06 -4.95
CA GLY A 348 26.36 -6.61 -5.78
C GLY A 348 27.38 -5.81 -4.96
N ALA A 349 28.12 -4.91 -5.61
CA ALA A 349 29.03 -4.00 -4.90
C ALA A 349 28.28 -3.11 -3.90
N VAL A 350 28.86 -2.89 -2.71
CA VAL A 350 28.29 -2.06 -1.65
C VAL A 350 29.16 -0.83 -1.42
N THR A 351 28.54 0.36 -1.44
CA THR A 351 29.15 1.61 -0.99
C THR A 351 28.32 2.21 0.13
N VAL A 352 28.94 2.38 1.30
CA VAL A 352 28.32 3.05 2.45
C VAL A 352 28.90 4.45 2.54
N GLN A 353 28.06 5.46 2.35
CA GLN A 353 28.47 6.86 2.38
C GLN A 353 28.51 7.40 3.81
N SER A 354 29.04 8.62 3.98
CA SER A 354 29.09 9.29 5.27
C SER A 354 27.71 9.34 5.94
N GLY A 355 27.65 8.93 7.21
CA GLY A 355 26.44 8.79 8.03
C GLY A 355 25.58 7.55 7.72
N GLY A 356 25.93 6.72 6.73
CA GLY A 356 25.25 5.45 6.45
C GLY A 356 25.80 4.31 7.32
N THR A 357 25.00 3.27 7.51
CA THR A 357 25.36 2.10 8.32
C THR A 357 25.31 0.79 7.52
N LEU A 358 26.32 -0.07 7.69
CA LEU A 358 26.28 -1.47 7.31
C LEU A 358 26.13 -2.35 8.56
N LEU A 359 25.13 -3.24 8.55
CA LEU A 359 24.76 -4.10 9.67
C LEU A 359 24.42 -5.51 9.15
N PRO A 360 25.39 -6.44 9.02
CA PRO A 360 25.11 -7.82 8.64
C PRO A 360 24.13 -8.46 9.62
N GLY A 361 23.03 -8.98 9.09
CA GLY A 361 21.87 -9.41 9.88
C GLY A 361 20.87 -8.27 10.08
N SER A 362 20.40 -8.09 11.30
CA SER A 362 19.46 -7.00 11.62
C SER A 362 19.67 -6.55 13.06
N SER A 363 18.89 -5.57 13.54
CA SER A 363 19.08 -5.06 14.90
C SER A 363 19.01 -6.20 15.94
N GLY A 364 20.12 -6.42 16.64
CA GLY A 364 20.25 -7.48 17.65
C GLY A 364 20.44 -8.90 17.09
N GLN A 365 20.54 -9.08 15.77
CA GLN A 365 20.73 -10.37 15.12
C GLN A 365 21.99 -10.37 14.26
N THR A 366 22.77 -11.44 14.37
CA THR A 366 24.00 -11.67 13.60
C THR A 366 23.69 -12.41 12.31
N ALA A 367 24.42 -12.11 11.23
CA ALA A 367 24.38 -12.88 9.99
C ALA A 367 25.67 -12.66 9.18
N ILE A 368 25.79 -13.44 8.09
CA ILE A 368 26.75 -13.18 7.02
C ILE A 368 26.00 -12.42 5.91
N LEU A 369 26.51 -11.27 5.51
CA LEU A 369 26.04 -10.55 4.32
C LEU A 369 27.12 -10.66 3.24
N ALA A 370 26.78 -11.26 2.10
CA ALA A 370 27.70 -11.38 0.98
C ALA A 370 27.59 -10.19 0.01
N THR A 371 28.72 -9.71 -0.48
CA THR A 371 28.82 -8.52 -1.34
C THR A 371 29.85 -8.72 -2.45
N GLY A 372 29.73 -7.92 -3.52
CA GLY A 372 30.82 -7.70 -4.49
C GLY A 372 31.91 -6.83 -3.86
N ASN A 373 32.37 -5.78 -4.54
CA ASN A 373 33.28 -4.80 -3.92
C ASN A 373 32.64 -4.15 -2.69
N LEU A 374 33.40 -3.94 -1.62
CA LEU A 374 32.98 -3.22 -0.42
C LEU A 374 33.74 -1.90 -0.29
N THR A 375 33.02 -0.78 -0.21
CA THR A 375 33.58 0.53 0.14
C THR A 375 32.86 1.12 1.34
N LEU A 376 33.60 1.33 2.43
CA LEU A 376 33.14 2.04 3.61
C LEU A 376 33.77 3.45 3.63
N SER A 377 32.94 4.45 3.36
CA SER A 377 33.38 5.85 3.24
C SER A 377 33.73 6.47 4.59
N SER A 378 34.54 7.52 4.60
CA SER A 378 34.77 8.33 5.80
C SER A 378 33.45 8.80 6.43
N GLY A 379 33.32 8.59 7.74
CA GLY A 379 32.11 8.90 8.51
C GLY A 379 30.93 7.93 8.31
N SER A 380 31.09 6.83 7.55
CA SER A 380 30.15 5.71 7.60
C SER A 380 30.38 4.83 8.84
N THR A 381 29.43 3.96 9.17
CA THR A 381 29.53 3.01 10.28
C THR A 381 29.42 1.57 9.80
N TYR A 382 30.36 0.72 10.21
CA TYR A 382 30.17 -0.73 10.21
C TYR A 382 29.76 -1.18 11.61
N SER A 383 28.53 -1.67 11.74
CA SER A 383 27.97 -2.15 13.01
C SER A 383 28.06 -3.67 13.05
N ALA A 384 28.91 -4.20 13.93
CA ALA A 384 29.11 -5.62 14.12
C ALA A 384 28.66 -6.04 15.52
N LEU A 385 28.06 -7.23 15.62
CA LEU A 385 27.64 -7.85 16.86
C LEU A 385 28.33 -9.20 17.04
N LEU A 386 28.87 -9.46 18.23
CA LEU A 386 29.33 -10.78 18.66
C LEU A 386 28.29 -11.37 19.63
N SER A 387 27.71 -12.52 19.30
CA SER A 387 26.80 -13.29 20.15
C SER A 387 27.19 -14.75 20.33
N GLY A 388 28.26 -15.18 19.67
CA GLY A 388 28.78 -16.54 19.68
C GLY A 388 30.07 -16.66 18.87
N PRO A 389 30.73 -17.83 18.90
CA PRO A 389 32.09 -18.01 18.36
C PRO A 389 32.16 -18.19 16.84
N ASN A 390 31.04 -18.48 16.17
CA ASN A 390 31.02 -18.80 14.73
C ASN A 390 30.48 -17.61 13.91
N PRO A 391 30.86 -17.41 12.64
CA PRO A 391 30.26 -16.38 11.82
C PRO A 391 28.79 -16.70 11.51
N GLY A 392 27.96 -15.67 11.38
CA GLY A 392 26.56 -15.79 10.96
C GLY A 392 25.55 -15.90 12.08
N ALA A 393 24.42 -16.54 11.78
CA ALA A 393 23.24 -16.56 12.65
C ALA A 393 23.53 -17.20 14.01
N GLY A 394 23.22 -16.47 15.09
CA GLY A 394 23.50 -16.88 16.47
C GLY A 394 24.97 -16.76 16.89
N GLY A 395 25.83 -16.33 15.96
CA GLY A 395 27.27 -16.27 16.12
C GLY A 395 27.78 -14.84 16.12
N TYR A 396 28.52 -14.39 15.11
CA TYR A 396 28.91 -13.00 14.96
C TYR A 396 28.60 -12.44 13.57
N SER A 397 28.48 -11.12 13.50
CA SER A 397 28.23 -10.39 12.25
C SER A 397 29.45 -10.45 11.35
N GLN A 398 29.27 -10.82 10.08
CA GLN A 398 30.34 -10.88 9.10
C GLN A 398 29.87 -10.33 7.76
N VAL A 399 30.76 -9.62 7.06
CA VAL A 399 30.61 -9.31 5.64
C VAL A 399 31.53 -10.24 4.86
N ALA A 400 30.99 -10.99 3.91
CA ALA A 400 31.78 -11.76 2.95
C ALA A 400 31.91 -10.96 1.65
N VAL A 401 33.13 -10.74 1.17
CA VAL A 401 33.43 -9.85 0.05
C VAL A 401 34.13 -10.67 -1.04
N THR A 402 33.59 -10.61 -2.26
CA THR A 402 34.10 -11.34 -3.44
C THR A 402 34.87 -10.43 -4.42
N GLY A 403 35.34 -9.30 -3.90
CA GLY A 403 36.07 -8.28 -4.65
C GLY A 403 36.77 -7.35 -3.68
N THR A 404 37.13 -6.15 -4.12
CA THR A 404 38.00 -5.28 -3.33
C THR A 404 37.34 -4.79 -2.03
N VAL A 405 38.10 -4.74 -0.93
CA VAL A 405 37.71 -4.08 0.32
C VAL A 405 38.43 -2.74 0.46
N THR A 406 37.69 -1.63 0.56
CA THR A 406 38.21 -0.28 0.77
C THR A 406 37.60 0.38 2.01
N LEU A 407 38.45 0.76 2.96
CA LEU A 407 38.13 1.44 4.21
C LEU A 407 38.76 2.83 4.22
N THR A 408 37.96 3.88 4.18
CA THR A 408 38.47 5.27 4.08
C THR A 408 38.28 6.07 5.37
N GLY A 409 38.43 5.41 6.52
CA GLY A 409 38.14 6.02 7.83
C GLY A 409 36.66 5.92 8.21
N SER A 410 36.03 4.78 7.98
CA SER A 410 34.73 4.44 8.57
C SER A 410 34.87 4.15 10.07
N THR A 411 33.77 4.23 10.83
CA THR A 411 33.71 3.83 12.24
C THR A 411 33.40 2.34 12.35
N LEU A 412 34.18 1.60 13.13
CA LEU A 412 33.80 0.26 13.59
C LEU A 412 33.01 0.39 14.91
N SER A 413 31.74 0.01 14.89
CA SER A 413 30.90 -0.10 16.07
C SER A 413 30.71 -1.57 16.43
N LEU A 414 31.60 -2.10 17.26
CA LEU A 414 31.53 -3.49 17.74
C LEU A 414 30.75 -3.57 19.06
N ALA A 415 29.71 -4.39 19.07
CA ALA A 415 28.97 -4.75 20.28
C ALA A 415 29.17 -6.24 20.59
N VAL A 416 29.08 -6.58 21.88
CA VAL A 416 29.07 -7.97 22.34
C VAL A 416 27.81 -8.17 23.17
N THR A 417 27.06 -9.25 22.91
CA THR A 417 25.87 -9.54 23.70
C THR A 417 26.26 -9.88 25.14
N PRO A 418 25.44 -9.53 26.15
CA PRO A 418 25.75 -9.85 27.55
C PRO A 418 25.89 -11.35 27.83
N ALA A 419 25.34 -12.21 26.97
CA ALA A 419 25.38 -13.65 27.10
C ALA A 419 26.65 -14.29 26.51
N PHE A 420 27.47 -13.52 25.78
CA PHE A 420 28.67 -14.02 25.12
C PHE A 420 29.93 -13.43 25.73
N THR A 421 30.81 -14.30 26.22
CA THR A 421 32.13 -13.95 26.73
C THR A 421 33.18 -14.65 25.87
N PRO A 422 33.68 -14.02 24.80
CA PRO A 422 34.81 -14.52 24.02
C PRO A 422 35.96 -14.95 24.92
N THR A 423 36.67 -16.03 24.65
CA THR A 423 37.90 -16.35 25.39
C THR A 423 39.06 -15.42 24.98
N VAL A 424 40.03 -15.17 25.87
CA VAL A 424 41.23 -14.39 25.49
C VAL A 424 42.01 -15.18 24.43
N GLY A 425 42.37 -14.52 23.33
CA GLY A 425 42.94 -15.13 22.12
C GLY A 425 41.90 -15.50 21.06
N GLU A 426 40.61 -15.49 21.38
CA GLU A 426 39.55 -15.78 20.42
C GLU A 426 39.45 -14.67 19.38
N SER A 427 39.36 -15.09 18.11
CA SER A 427 39.42 -14.20 16.95
C SER A 427 38.14 -14.27 16.13
N PHE A 428 37.73 -13.12 15.60
CA PHE A 428 36.47 -12.94 14.88
C PHE A 428 36.74 -12.24 13.55
N VAL A 429 36.43 -12.93 12.44
CA VAL A 429 36.62 -12.40 11.08
C VAL A 429 35.42 -11.51 10.73
N LEU A 430 35.52 -10.21 10.97
CA LEU A 430 34.39 -9.30 10.76
C LEU A 430 34.17 -8.98 9.28
N ILE A 431 35.24 -8.89 8.49
CA ILE A 431 35.18 -8.79 7.03
C ILE A 431 36.04 -9.93 6.49
N SER A 432 35.38 -10.90 5.86
CA SER A 432 36.02 -11.99 5.14
C SER A 432 36.20 -11.55 3.69
N ASN A 433 37.44 -11.40 3.27
CA ASN A 433 37.83 -11.07 1.91
C ASN A 433 38.14 -12.37 1.14
N ASP A 434 38.22 -12.30 -0.18
CA ASP A 434 38.31 -13.51 -1.03
C ASP A 434 39.74 -14.04 -1.24
N GLY A 435 40.71 -13.55 -0.48
CA GLY A 435 42.11 -13.95 -0.62
C GLY A 435 42.86 -13.34 -1.82
N VAL A 436 42.22 -12.57 -2.71
CA VAL A 436 42.88 -12.07 -3.95
C VAL A 436 43.52 -10.69 -3.76
N ASP A 437 42.78 -9.75 -3.17
CA ASP A 437 43.20 -8.36 -3.03
C ASP A 437 43.40 -7.99 -1.54
N ALA A 438 44.35 -7.12 -1.22
CA ALA A 438 44.52 -6.63 0.16
C ALA A 438 43.38 -5.68 0.58
N VAL A 439 43.07 -5.64 1.88
CA VAL A 439 42.23 -4.59 2.47
C VAL A 439 42.96 -3.24 2.35
N VAL A 440 42.34 -2.28 1.69
CA VAL A 440 42.90 -0.94 1.51
C VAL A 440 42.38 0.02 2.58
N GLY A 441 43.29 0.58 3.37
CA GLY A 441 42.98 1.55 4.42
C GLY A 441 42.50 0.91 5.72
N THR A 442 41.97 1.72 6.64
CA THR A 442 41.61 1.29 8.01
C THR A 442 40.32 1.95 8.49
N PHE A 443 39.75 1.42 9.58
CA PHE A 443 38.77 2.16 10.37
C PHE A 443 39.41 3.38 11.06
N THR A 444 38.60 4.41 11.33
CA THR A 444 39.05 5.63 12.00
C THR A 444 39.58 5.34 13.39
N GLY A 445 40.80 5.80 13.68
CA GLY A 445 41.46 5.62 14.97
C GLY A 445 41.98 4.20 15.24
N LEU A 446 41.80 3.27 14.31
CA LEU A 446 42.16 1.86 14.48
C LEU A 446 43.19 1.45 13.42
N ALA A 447 44.44 1.87 13.58
CA ALA A 447 45.54 1.40 12.73
C ALA A 447 45.77 -0.12 12.89
N GLN A 448 46.61 -0.71 12.05
CA GLN A 448 47.02 -2.11 12.19
C GLN A 448 47.51 -2.40 13.63
N ASN A 449 47.00 -3.47 14.24
CA ASN A 449 47.29 -3.89 15.62
C ASN A 449 46.82 -2.92 16.72
N ALA A 450 46.02 -1.90 16.40
CA ALA A 450 45.43 -1.02 17.39
C ALA A 450 44.50 -1.79 18.34
N THR A 451 44.44 -1.33 19.59
CA THR A 451 43.55 -1.87 20.61
C THR A 451 42.37 -0.95 20.86
N PHE A 452 41.22 -1.53 21.17
CA PHE A 452 40.00 -0.80 21.48
C PHE A 452 39.10 -1.62 22.41
N SER A 453 38.12 -0.96 23.04
CA SER A 453 37.20 -1.62 23.97
C SER A 453 35.83 -1.83 23.34
N ALA A 454 35.23 -3.00 23.58
CA ALA A 454 33.86 -3.34 23.20
C ALA A 454 33.27 -4.31 24.22
N GLY A 455 32.03 -4.07 24.66
CA GLY A 455 31.36 -4.94 25.64
C GLY A 455 32.12 -5.12 26.97
N GLY A 456 32.92 -4.13 27.38
CA GLY A 456 33.77 -4.22 28.58
C GLY A 456 35.05 -5.04 28.42
N MET A 457 35.34 -5.53 27.22
CA MET A 457 36.55 -6.29 26.88
C MET A 457 37.48 -5.47 25.99
N THR A 458 38.76 -5.84 25.94
CA THR A 458 39.75 -5.23 25.04
C THR A 458 40.02 -6.15 23.85
N PHE A 459 39.92 -5.59 22.66
CA PHE A 459 40.21 -6.26 21.40
C PHE A 459 41.39 -5.60 20.69
N GLN A 460 42.09 -6.38 19.88
CA GLN A 460 43.08 -5.91 18.91
C GLN A 460 42.55 -6.16 17.50
N ILE A 461 42.73 -5.20 16.57
CA ILE A 461 42.33 -5.35 15.17
C ILE A 461 43.52 -5.67 14.26
N ASN A 462 43.30 -6.51 13.25
CA ASN A 462 44.26 -6.88 12.20
C ASN A 462 43.58 -6.82 10.82
N TYR A 463 44.19 -6.13 9.85
CA TYR A 463 43.71 -6.00 8.46
C TYR A 463 44.40 -6.97 7.47
N GLN A 464 45.27 -7.83 7.99
CA GLN A 464 45.96 -8.93 7.31
C GLN A 464 45.71 -10.24 8.08
N GLY A 465 44.57 -10.33 8.76
CA GLY A 465 44.20 -11.49 9.56
C GLY A 465 43.63 -12.61 8.71
N GLY A 466 43.17 -13.68 9.36
CA GLY A 466 42.48 -14.79 8.70
C GLY A 466 43.41 -15.54 7.75
N ASP A 467 43.09 -15.51 6.46
CA ASP A 467 43.92 -16.07 5.38
C ASP A 467 44.97 -15.10 4.81
N GLY A 468 45.08 -13.90 5.38
CA GLY A 468 46.11 -12.90 5.08
C GLY A 468 45.58 -11.58 4.55
N ASN A 469 44.28 -11.47 4.25
CA ASN A 469 43.65 -10.24 3.79
C ASN A 469 42.25 -10.00 4.40
N ASP A 470 41.98 -10.57 5.57
CA ASP A 470 40.75 -10.34 6.32
C ASP A 470 40.87 -9.22 7.35
N VAL A 471 39.72 -8.66 7.74
CA VAL A 471 39.63 -7.79 8.92
C VAL A 471 39.18 -8.61 10.13
N VAL A 472 40.11 -8.85 11.03
CA VAL A 472 39.94 -9.71 12.21
C VAL A 472 40.09 -8.91 13.49
N VAL A 473 39.24 -9.21 14.47
CA VAL A 473 39.41 -8.71 15.84
C VAL A 473 39.67 -9.86 16.79
N THR A 474 40.63 -9.72 17.69
CA THR A 474 41.03 -10.75 18.67
C THR A 474 40.87 -10.21 20.07
N ARG A 475 40.21 -10.95 20.98
CA ARG A 475 40.13 -10.56 22.39
C ARG A 475 41.51 -10.69 23.03
N ILE A 476 42.00 -9.64 23.69
CA ILE A 476 43.31 -9.63 24.36
C ILE A 476 43.24 -9.40 25.87
N ALA A 477 42.15 -8.83 26.39
CA ALA A 477 41.90 -8.70 27.83
C ALA A 477 40.39 -8.72 28.12
#